data_AF-A0A957GCG3-F1
#
_entry.id   AF-A0A957GCG3-F1
#
_cell.length_a   1.000
_cell.length_b   1.000
_cell.length_c   1.000
_cell.angle_alpha   90.00
_cell.angle_beta   90.00
_cell.angle_gamma   90.00
#
_symmetry.space_group_name_H-M   'P 1'
#
loop_
_entity.id
_entity.type
_entity.pdbx_description
1 polymer ?
#
loop_
_entity_poly.entity_id
_entity_poly.type
_entity_poly.pdbx_seq_one_letter_code
_entity_poly.pdbx_strand_id
1 'polypeptide(L)'
;MVNKETQQSYLDCQQVQDQLAGYLKGGLADSAQRTIRLHLMGCDACSQALAEMRTLDAELRLEARRYRQVLDTLPAETSLRIQESVYRRIRRALFFQRTLDATQQLGTLLVVVLFLATVVLLFNPWRQQLATLATAEAPATALPLLLPAASPAGPSPTPIATPLPIPAGELAEPLPDAPPPIVANQSPGEAAQAMMAAAIEADGPGLVLLTTRSRPLPEAILRVWQRLSRCQGQITPQDFAYRVMVHQGRFASVYVYQDDRYLGDIKLWLYEDGDWYLAFLNYSSFSSLKDGCLNP
;
A
#
# COMPACT_ATOMS: atom_id res chain seq x y z
N MET A 1 -17.43 -39.90 20.60
CA MET A 1 -17.76 -39.12 19.40
C MET A 1 -17.68 -37.65 19.77
N VAL A 2 -16.56 -36.99 19.46
CA VAL A 2 -16.39 -35.56 19.69
C VAL A 2 -17.05 -34.84 18.52
N ASN A 3 -18.13 -34.09 18.79
CA ASN A 3 -18.82 -33.29 17.80
C ASN A 3 -17.87 -32.25 17.20
N LYS A 4 -17.49 -32.42 15.94
CA LYS A 4 -16.69 -31.47 15.15
C LYS A 4 -17.47 -30.20 14.75
N GLU A 5 -18.73 -30.06 15.16
CA GLU A 5 -19.64 -29.00 14.70
C GLU A 5 -19.58 -27.68 15.49
N THR A 6 -18.73 -27.55 16.51
CA THR A 6 -18.58 -26.31 17.29
C THR A 6 -17.15 -25.76 17.30
N GLN A 7 -16.37 -25.99 16.24
CA GLN A 7 -15.26 -25.08 15.94
C GLN A 7 -15.85 -23.81 15.32
N GLN A 8 -16.40 -22.96 16.18
CA GLN A 8 -16.80 -21.61 15.86
C GLN A 8 -15.52 -20.90 15.38
N SER A 9 -15.40 -20.78 14.05
CA SER A 9 -14.24 -20.14 13.41
C SER A 9 -14.19 -18.70 13.91
N TYR A 10 -13.26 -18.44 14.82
CA TYR A 10 -13.05 -17.13 15.40
C TYR A 10 -12.43 -16.26 14.30
N LEU A 11 -13.22 -15.35 13.73
CA LEU A 11 -12.68 -14.36 12.80
C LEU A 11 -11.71 -13.46 13.58
N ASP A 12 -10.52 -13.30 13.04
CA ASP A 12 -9.58 -12.30 13.55
C ASP A 12 -10.06 -10.87 13.18
N CYS A 13 -9.46 -9.86 13.81
CA CYS A 13 -9.85 -8.47 13.59
C CYS A 13 -9.61 -8.02 12.14
N GLN A 14 -8.58 -8.56 11.47
CA GLN A 14 -8.23 -8.20 10.10
C GLN A 14 -9.30 -8.69 9.11
N GLN A 15 -9.72 -9.95 9.24
CA GLN A 15 -10.80 -10.54 8.45
C GLN A 15 -12.12 -9.80 8.64
N VAL A 16 -12.41 -9.36 9.86
CA VAL A 16 -13.60 -8.54 10.13
C VAL A 16 -13.48 -7.19 9.44
N GLN A 17 -12.35 -6.49 9.57
CA GLN A 17 -12.10 -5.20 8.92
C GLN A 17 -12.28 -5.27 7.41
N ASP A 18 -11.72 -6.30 6.77
CA ASP A 18 -11.86 -6.52 5.32
C ASP A 18 -13.33 -6.73 4.89
N GLN A 19 -14.16 -7.28 5.78
CA GLN A 19 -15.56 -7.58 5.52
C GLN A 19 -16.54 -6.48 6.00
N LEU A 20 -16.09 -5.46 6.74
CA LEU A 20 -16.95 -4.40 7.28
C LEU A 20 -17.72 -3.64 6.20
N ALA A 21 -17.09 -3.37 5.05
CA ALA A 21 -17.76 -2.68 3.94
C ALA A 21 -18.91 -3.50 3.35
N GLY A 22 -18.72 -4.83 3.23
CA GLY A 22 -19.77 -5.75 2.79
C GLY A 22 -20.89 -5.87 3.82
N TYR A 23 -20.54 -5.92 5.11
CA TYR A 23 -21.48 -5.93 6.23
C TYR A 23 -22.37 -4.68 6.24
N LEU A 24 -21.78 -3.49 6.09
CA LEU A 24 -22.50 -2.21 6.04
C LEU A 24 -23.51 -2.13 4.89
N LYS A 25 -23.16 -2.70 3.74
CA LYS A 25 -24.01 -2.69 2.54
C LYS A 25 -25.02 -3.84 2.50
N GLY A 26 -25.01 -4.73 3.51
CA GLY A 26 -25.86 -5.93 3.52
C GLY A 26 -25.52 -6.95 2.43
N GLY A 27 -24.29 -6.89 1.89
CA GLY A 27 -23.85 -7.75 0.78
C GLY A 27 -23.28 -9.11 1.19
N LEU A 28 -23.23 -9.41 2.50
CA LEU A 28 -22.70 -10.67 3.02
C LEU A 28 -23.80 -11.70 3.26
N ALA A 29 -23.45 -12.98 3.14
CA ALA A 29 -24.33 -14.08 3.51
C ALA A 29 -24.73 -14.04 5.00
N ASP A 30 -25.92 -14.53 5.34
CA ASP A 30 -26.48 -14.47 6.71
C ASP A 30 -25.60 -15.13 7.78
N SER A 31 -24.83 -16.17 7.40
CA SER A 31 -23.87 -16.81 8.29
C SER A 31 -22.71 -15.87 8.62
N ALA A 32 -22.11 -15.24 7.61
CA ALA A 32 -21.02 -14.27 7.77
C ALA A 32 -21.48 -13.02 8.54
N GLN A 33 -22.68 -12.51 8.27
CA GLN A 33 -23.25 -11.39 9.02
C GLN A 33 -23.40 -11.71 10.52
N ARG A 34 -23.84 -12.93 10.85
CA ARG A 34 -23.94 -13.38 12.25
C ARG A 34 -22.57 -13.47 12.91
N THR A 35 -21.57 -14.05 12.25
CA THR A 35 -20.20 -14.15 12.80
C THR A 35 -19.58 -12.77 13.04
N ILE A 36 -19.68 -11.86 12.08
CA ILE A 36 -19.20 -10.48 12.24
C ILE A 36 -19.93 -9.78 13.37
N ARG A 37 -21.26 -9.92 13.46
CA ARG A 37 -22.04 -9.33 14.56
C ARG A 37 -21.56 -9.81 15.93
N LEU A 38 -21.29 -11.11 16.08
CA LEU A 38 -20.74 -11.67 17.32
C LEU A 38 -19.36 -11.09 17.65
N HIS A 39 -18.47 -10.96 16.66
CA HIS A 39 -17.15 -10.35 16.87
C HIS A 39 -17.27 -8.87 17.29
N LEU A 40 -18.14 -8.10 16.63
CA LEU A 40 -18.38 -6.68 16.95
C LEU A 40 -18.93 -6.46 18.35
N MET A 41 -19.63 -7.44 18.94
CA MET A 41 -20.09 -7.38 20.32
C MET A 41 -18.96 -7.59 21.34
N GLY A 42 -17.85 -8.23 20.94
CA GLY A 42 -16.73 -8.56 21.82
C GLY A 42 -15.44 -7.80 21.53
N CYS A 43 -15.41 -6.92 20.52
CA CYS A 43 -14.22 -6.22 20.07
C CYS A 43 -14.50 -4.73 19.83
N ASP A 44 -14.14 -3.90 20.83
CA ASP A 44 -14.39 -2.46 20.82
C ASP A 44 -13.73 -1.77 19.62
N ALA A 45 -12.50 -2.13 19.28
CA ALA A 45 -11.78 -1.56 18.14
C ALA A 45 -12.52 -1.76 16.80
N CYS A 46 -13.05 -2.96 16.55
CA CYS A 46 -13.83 -3.22 15.34
C CYS A 46 -15.20 -2.53 15.38
N SER A 47 -15.81 -2.40 16.56
CA SER A 47 -17.06 -1.67 16.73
C SER A 47 -16.91 -0.17 16.45
N GLN A 48 -15.79 0.42 16.88
CA GLN A 48 -15.45 1.83 16.64
C GLN A 48 -15.16 2.08 15.17
N ALA A 49 -14.37 1.20 14.53
CA ALA A 49 -14.12 1.27 13.09
C ALA A 49 -15.43 1.19 12.29
N LEU A 50 -16.38 0.32 12.68
CA LEU A 50 -17.70 0.26 12.06
C LEU A 50 -18.49 1.57 12.24
N ALA A 51 -18.41 2.19 13.43
CA ALA A 51 -19.07 3.47 13.69
C ALA A 51 -18.49 4.60 12.81
N GLU A 52 -17.16 4.69 12.70
CA GLU A 52 -16.47 5.65 11.83
C GLU A 52 -16.83 5.45 10.34
N MET A 53 -16.91 4.20 9.89
CA MET A 53 -17.35 3.92 8.53
C MET A 53 -18.82 4.32 8.29
N ARG A 54 -19.70 4.20 9.29
CA ARG A 54 -21.10 4.66 9.20
C ARG A 54 -21.19 6.17 9.13
N THR A 55 -20.37 6.90 9.89
CA THR A 55 -20.35 8.37 9.83
C THR A 55 -19.86 8.85 8.47
N LEU A 56 -18.79 8.24 7.94
CA LEU A 56 -18.29 8.54 6.61
C LEU A 56 -19.31 8.22 5.50
N ASP A 57 -19.98 7.06 5.57
CA ASP A 57 -21.02 6.71 4.58
C ASP A 57 -22.22 7.68 4.67
N ALA A 58 -22.60 8.11 5.87
CA ALA A 58 -23.65 9.11 6.04
C ALA A 58 -23.26 10.47 5.43
N GLU A 59 -22.02 10.92 5.65
CA GLU A 59 -21.48 12.16 5.08
C GLU A 59 -21.42 12.10 3.55
N LEU A 60 -20.88 11.01 2.99
CA LEU A 60 -20.84 10.78 1.55
C LEU A 60 -22.25 10.76 0.94
N ARG A 61 -23.25 10.18 1.62
CA ARG A 61 -24.65 10.21 1.16
C ARG A 61 -25.27 11.61 1.24
N LEU A 62 -24.87 12.44 2.19
CA LEU A 62 -25.31 13.83 2.27
C LEU A 62 -24.69 14.66 1.14
N GLU A 63 -23.39 14.50 0.91
CA GLU A 63 -22.69 15.19 -0.16
C GLU A 63 -23.18 14.75 -1.54
N ALA A 64 -23.36 13.44 -1.75
CA ALA A 64 -23.95 12.91 -2.98
C ALA A 64 -25.37 13.45 -3.23
N ARG A 65 -26.16 13.68 -2.18
CA ARG A 65 -27.48 14.34 -2.31
C ARG A 65 -27.35 15.80 -2.75
N ARG A 66 -26.38 16.54 -2.19
CA ARG A 66 -26.09 17.93 -2.62
C ARG A 66 -25.69 17.96 -4.09
N TYR A 67 -24.78 17.08 -4.51
CA TYR A 67 -24.40 16.98 -5.92
C TYR A 67 -25.58 16.58 -6.79
N ARG A 68 -26.44 15.65 -6.36
CA ARG A 68 -27.62 15.24 -7.14
C ARG A 68 -28.57 16.41 -7.43
N GLN A 69 -28.79 17.29 -6.46
CA GLN A 69 -29.60 18.49 -6.66
C GLN A 69 -29.01 19.42 -7.72
N VAL A 70 -27.68 19.54 -7.78
CA VAL A 70 -27.00 20.28 -8.86
C VAL A 70 -27.10 19.51 -10.19
N LEU A 71 -26.96 18.18 -10.15
CA LEU A 71 -27.03 17.32 -11.32
C LEU A 71 -28.42 17.23 -11.97
N ASP A 72 -29.51 17.41 -11.22
CA ASP A 72 -30.85 17.45 -11.81
C ASP A 72 -31.06 18.65 -12.76
N THR A 73 -30.16 19.64 -12.72
CA THR A 73 -30.15 20.77 -13.68
C THR A 73 -29.31 20.49 -14.93
N LEU A 74 -28.58 19.38 -14.99
CA LEU A 74 -27.76 19.03 -16.16
C LEU A 74 -28.63 18.41 -17.27
N PRO A 75 -28.45 18.84 -18.54
CA PRO A 75 -29.17 18.25 -19.68
C PRO A 75 -28.92 16.75 -19.77
N ALA A 76 -29.97 15.96 -20.07
CA ALA A 76 -29.92 14.50 -20.15
C ALA A 76 -28.80 13.95 -21.08
N GLU A 77 -28.42 14.71 -22.10
CA GLU A 77 -27.34 14.36 -23.03
C GLU A 77 -25.95 14.39 -22.38
N THR A 78 -25.74 15.29 -21.41
CA THR A 78 -24.47 15.39 -20.68
C THR A 78 -24.32 14.26 -19.66
N SER A 79 -25.40 13.92 -18.95
CA SER A 79 -25.38 12.81 -18.00
C SER A 79 -25.14 11.46 -18.68
N LEU A 80 -25.72 11.23 -19.86
CA LEU A 80 -25.44 10.03 -20.66
C LEU A 80 -23.98 9.90 -21.06
N ARG A 81 -23.33 10.99 -21.52
CA ARG A 81 -21.89 10.97 -21.85
C ARG A 81 -21.01 10.71 -20.64
N ILE A 82 -21.34 11.31 -19.50
CA ILE A 82 -20.62 11.08 -18.24
C ILE A 82 -20.78 9.62 -17.82
N GLN A 83 -22.01 9.10 -17.80
CA GLN A 83 -22.29 7.70 -17.48
C GLN A 83 -21.54 6.75 -18.42
N GLU A 84 -21.54 6.99 -19.73
CA GLU A 84 -20.83 6.13 -20.67
C GLU A 84 -19.32 6.14 -20.43
N SER A 85 -18.74 7.32 -20.15
CA SER A 85 -17.30 7.44 -19.85
C SER A 85 -16.92 6.71 -18.56
N VAL A 86 -17.74 6.82 -17.51
CA VAL A 86 -17.55 6.16 -16.23
C VAL A 86 -17.72 4.65 -16.39
N TYR A 87 -18.77 4.22 -17.10
CA TYR A 87 -19.03 2.80 -17.34
C TYR A 87 -17.91 2.15 -18.16
N ARG A 88 -17.37 2.83 -19.17
CA ARG A 88 -16.19 2.35 -19.91
C ARG A 88 -14.96 2.22 -19.01
N ARG A 89 -14.72 3.17 -18.09
CA ARG A 89 -13.60 3.08 -17.14
C ARG A 89 -13.78 1.94 -16.15
N ILE A 90 -14.97 1.81 -15.54
CA ILE A 90 -15.30 0.73 -14.60
C ILE A 90 -15.17 -0.63 -15.29
N ARG A 91 -15.68 -0.75 -16.52
CA ARG A 91 -15.56 -1.99 -17.30
C ARG A 91 -14.10 -2.35 -17.54
N ARG A 92 -13.25 -1.40 -17.94
CA ARG A 92 -11.80 -1.67 -18.09
C ARG A 92 -11.18 -2.10 -16.77
N ALA A 93 -11.47 -1.42 -15.67
CA ALA A 93 -10.93 -1.76 -14.35
C ALA A 93 -11.33 -3.18 -13.91
N LEU A 94 -12.60 -3.56 -14.06
CA LEU A 94 -13.06 -4.92 -13.76
C LEU A 94 -12.43 -5.98 -14.66
N PHE A 95 -12.22 -5.68 -15.94
CA PHE A 95 -11.48 -6.55 -16.83
C PHE A 95 -10.03 -6.72 -16.36
N PHE A 96 -9.33 -5.64 -16.02
CA PHE A 96 -7.96 -5.69 -15.51
C PHE A 96 -7.85 -6.50 -14.21
N GLN A 97 -8.80 -6.33 -13.29
CA GLN A 97 -8.79 -7.04 -12.02
C GLN A 97 -8.97 -8.56 -12.23
N ARG A 98 -9.93 -8.96 -13.08
CA ARG A 98 -10.10 -10.39 -13.43
C ARG A 98 -8.91 -10.96 -14.18
N THR A 99 -8.26 -10.18 -15.04
CA THR A 99 -7.05 -10.65 -15.74
C THR A 99 -5.87 -10.81 -14.79
N LEU A 100 -5.71 -9.94 -13.79
CA LEU A 100 -4.62 -10.05 -12.82
C LEU A 100 -4.75 -11.32 -11.96
N ASP A 101 -5.95 -11.61 -11.44
CA ASP A 101 -6.19 -12.84 -10.67
C ASP A 101 -5.93 -14.10 -11.52
N ALA A 102 -6.38 -14.10 -12.78
CA ALA A 102 -6.11 -15.20 -13.71
C ALA A 102 -4.61 -15.35 -14.03
N THR A 103 -3.88 -14.24 -14.20
CA THR A 103 -2.44 -14.29 -14.48
C THR A 103 -1.63 -14.76 -13.28
N GLN A 104 -2.04 -14.44 -12.04
CA GLN A 104 -1.39 -14.96 -10.84
C GLN A 104 -1.55 -16.48 -10.73
N GLN A 105 -2.74 -17.01 -11.02
CA GLN A 105 -2.96 -18.47 -11.02
C GLN A 105 -2.14 -19.20 -12.10
N LEU A 106 -2.03 -18.62 -13.30
CA LEU A 106 -1.18 -19.19 -14.35
C LEU A 106 0.31 -19.12 -13.97
N GLY A 107 0.75 -18.01 -13.36
CA GLY A 107 2.13 -17.85 -12.89
C GLY A 107 2.51 -18.87 -11.82
N THR A 108 1.65 -19.12 -10.84
CA THR A 108 1.91 -20.11 -9.78
C THR A 108 1.96 -21.53 -10.35
N LEU A 109 1.06 -21.90 -11.26
CA LEU A 109 1.11 -23.20 -11.94
C LEU A 109 2.42 -23.39 -12.71
N LEU A 110 2.88 -22.36 -13.42
CA LEU A 110 4.13 -22.42 -14.18
C LEU A 110 5.35 -22.61 -13.26
N VAL A 111 5.40 -21.92 -12.12
CA VAL A 111 6.46 -22.10 -11.12
C VAL A 111 6.44 -23.50 -10.52
N VAL A 112 5.26 -24.06 -10.21
CA VAL A 112 5.13 -25.43 -9.69
C VAL A 112 5.59 -26.46 -10.71
N VAL A 113 5.23 -26.30 -11.99
CA VAL A 113 5.67 -27.18 -13.06
C VAL A 113 7.19 -27.12 -13.24
N LEU A 114 7.78 -25.92 -13.24
CA LEU A 114 9.24 -25.76 -13.29
C LEU A 114 9.93 -26.41 -12.09
N PHE A 115 9.38 -26.22 -10.89
CA PHE A 115 9.90 -26.83 -9.67
C PHE A 115 9.87 -28.36 -9.74
N LEU A 116 8.75 -28.95 -10.14
CA LEU A 116 8.62 -30.39 -10.33
C LEU A 116 9.59 -30.92 -11.39
N ALA A 117 9.75 -30.20 -12.52
CA ALA A 117 10.72 -30.56 -13.55
C ALA A 117 12.15 -30.55 -13.01
N THR A 118 12.54 -29.53 -12.24
CA THR A 118 13.86 -29.48 -11.59
C THR A 118 14.08 -30.61 -10.59
N VAL A 119 13.07 -30.94 -9.77
CA VAL A 119 13.16 -32.06 -8.82
C VAL A 119 13.33 -33.39 -9.57
N VAL A 120 12.55 -33.62 -10.63
CA VAL A 120 12.68 -34.84 -11.45
C VAL A 120 14.07 -34.95 -12.09
N LEU A 121 14.60 -33.85 -12.65
CA LEU A 121 15.93 -33.81 -13.24
C LEU A 121 17.04 -34.10 -12.22
N LEU A 122 16.93 -33.55 -11.00
CA LEU A 122 17.90 -33.79 -9.92
C LEU A 122 17.81 -35.20 -9.32
N PHE A 123 16.62 -35.78 -9.25
CA PHE A 123 16.40 -37.09 -8.61
C PHE A 123 16.68 -38.29 -9.53
N ASN A 124 16.59 -38.10 -10.85
CA ASN A 124 16.83 -39.13 -11.85
C ASN A 124 18.23 -39.80 -11.76
N PRO A 125 19.36 -39.07 -11.66
CA PRO A 125 20.68 -39.69 -11.52
C PRO A 125 20.81 -40.50 -10.22
N TRP A 126 20.18 -40.05 -9.13
CA TRP A 126 20.19 -40.77 -7.86
C TRP A 126 19.42 -42.10 -7.94
N ARG A 127 18.31 -42.13 -8.69
CA ARG A 127 17.60 -43.40 -8.99
C ARG A 127 18.46 -44.38 -9.77
N GLN A 128 19.26 -43.90 -10.73
CA GLN A 128 20.17 -44.77 -11.48
C GLN A 128 21.23 -45.39 -10.57
N GLN A 129 21.77 -44.62 -9.61
CA GLN A 129 22.69 -45.16 -8.61
C GLN A 129 22.03 -46.22 -7.72
N LEU A 130 20.80 -45.97 -7.23
CA LEU A 130 20.07 -46.96 -6.45
C LEU A 130 19.76 -48.24 -7.23
N ALA A 131 19.43 -48.12 -8.52
CA ALA A 131 19.22 -49.29 -9.38
C ALA A 131 20.51 -50.12 -9.52
N THR A 132 21.67 -49.47 -9.69
CA THR A 132 22.95 -50.18 -9.75
C THR A 132 23.29 -50.91 -8.45
N LEU A 133 22.96 -50.31 -7.30
CA LEU A 133 23.17 -50.93 -5.98
C LEU A 133 22.20 -52.11 -5.73
N ALA A 134 20.97 -52.04 -6.26
CA ALA A 134 19.99 -53.11 -6.12
C ALA A 134 20.32 -54.34 -6.99
N THR A 135 20.96 -54.15 -8.14
CA THR A 135 21.46 -55.25 -9.00
C THR A 135 22.81 -55.81 -8.58
N ALA A 136 23.45 -55.25 -7.54
CA ALA A 136 24.59 -55.89 -6.90
C ALA A 136 24.07 -57.08 -6.08
N GLU A 137 23.74 -58.14 -6.81
CA GLU A 137 23.34 -59.45 -6.31
C GLU A 137 24.41 -59.92 -5.32
N ALA A 138 24.06 -59.86 -4.04
CA ALA A 138 24.96 -60.21 -2.96
C ALA A 138 25.40 -61.67 -3.15
N PRO A 139 26.71 -61.96 -3.31
CA PRO A 139 27.17 -63.33 -3.23
C PRO A 139 26.81 -63.83 -1.83
N ALA A 140 26.08 -64.94 -1.78
CA ALA A 140 25.64 -65.62 -0.57
C ALA A 140 26.85 -66.07 0.26
N THR A 141 27.46 -65.12 0.97
CA THR A 141 28.49 -65.38 1.96
C THR A 141 27.76 -65.64 3.25
N ALA A 142 27.57 -66.92 3.57
CA ALA A 142 27.10 -67.36 4.87
C ALA A 142 28.04 -66.79 5.95
N LEU A 143 27.55 -65.83 6.73
CA LEU A 143 28.26 -65.28 7.87
C LEU A 143 27.80 -65.98 9.16
N PRO A 144 28.76 -66.32 10.05
CA PRO A 144 28.48 -66.99 11.31
C PRO A 144 27.84 -66.03 12.32
N LEU A 145 26.97 -66.60 13.15
CA LEU A 145 26.37 -65.98 14.33
C LEU A 145 27.48 -65.53 15.29
N LEU A 146 27.68 -64.22 15.44
CA LEU A 146 28.43 -63.62 16.54
C LEU A 146 27.64 -62.43 17.05
N LEU A 147 26.96 -62.64 18.18
CA LEU A 147 26.45 -61.57 19.04
C LEU A 147 27.63 -60.88 19.71
N PRO A 148 27.63 -59.53 19.73
CA PRO A 148 28.03 -58.83 20.93
C PRO A 148 26.93 -57.87 21.40
N ALA A 149 26.66 -57.97 22.70
CA ALA A 149 25.98 -56.98 23.49
C ALA A 149 26.82 -55.68 23.55
N ALA A 150 26.17 -54.54 23.40
CA ALA A 150 26.39 -53.32 24.21
C ALA A 150 25.56 -52.16 23.65
N SER A 151 24.60 -51.69 24.44
CA SER A 151 23.92 -50.41 24.24
C SER A 151 24.91 -49.24 24.28
N PRO A 152 24.86 -48.31 23.31
CA PRO A 152 25.30 -46.94 23.53
C PRO A 152 24.12 -46.06 23.94
N ALA A 153 24.41 -45.18 24.88
CA ALA A 153 23.53 -44.25 25.56
C ALA A 153 22.84 -43.27 24.61
N GLY A 154 21.64 -42.85 25.01
CA GLY A 154 20.83 -41.85 24.30
C GLY A 154 21.49 -40.47 24.24
N PRO A 155 21.19 -39.68 23.20
CA PRO A 155 21.65 -38.30 23.11
C PRO A 155 20.97 -37.44 24.18
N SER A 156 21.79 -36.75 24.98
CA SER A 156 21.35 -35.69 25.88
C SER A 156 20.73 -34.52 25.10
N PRO A 157 19.70 -33.86 25.63
CA PRO A 157 19.12 -32.67 25.03
C PRO A 157 20.13 -31.52 25.05
N THR A 158 20.30 -30.90 23.88
CA THR A 158 21.10 -29.69 23.69
C THR A 158 20.47 -28.53 24.47
N PRO A 159 21.23 -27.75 25.26
CA PRO A 159 20.70 -26.55 25.90
C PRO A 159 20.38 -25.48 24.85
N ILE A 160 19.17 -24.94 24.94
CA ILE A 160 18.71 -23.78 24.18
C ILE A 160 19.62 -22.60 24.53
N ALA A 161 20.31 -22.06 23.53
CA ALA A 161 21.11 -20.86 23.66
C ALA A 161 20.20 -19.67 24.02
N THR A 162 20.47 -19.09 25.19
CA THR A 162 19.90 -17.82 25.62
C THR A 162 20.27 -16.73 24.60
N PRO A 163 19.31 -15.94 24.09
CA PRO A 163 19.62 -14.84 23.19
C PRO A 163 20.49 -13.80 23.91
N LEU A 164 21.59 -13.39 23.26
CA LEU A 164 22.44 -12.30 23.72
C LEU A 164 21.61 -11.02 23.88
N PRO A 165 21.83 -10.23 24.95
CA PRO A 165 21.30 -8.88 25.03
C PRO A 165 21.89 -8.04 23.88
N ILE A 166 21.00 -7.45 23.07
CA ILE A 166 21.34 -6.46 22.07
C ILE A 166 22.03 -5.29 22.80
N PRO A 167 23.23 -4.86 22.39
CA PRO A 167 23.89 -3.73 23.01
C PRO A 167 23.04 -2.48 22.84
N ALA A 168 22.46 -2.01 23.94
CA ALA A 168 21.87 -0.69 24.06
C ALA A 168 23.02 0.32 24.08
N GLY A 169 23.46 0.77 22.91
CA GLY A 169 24.64 1.64 22.87
C GLY A 169 25.14 1.99 21.49
N GLU A 170 24.25 2.30 20.55
CA GLU A 170 24.64 3.19 19.46
C GLU A 170 23.62 4.32 19.48
N LEU A 171 23.98 5.38 20.21
CA LEU A 171 23.28 6.65 20.17
C LEU A 171 23.14 7.00 18.70
N ALA A 172 21.90 7.01 18.23
CA ALA A 172 21.54 7.68 17.00
C ALA A 172 22.25 9.04 17.00
N GLU A 173 23.03 9.27 15.94
CA GLU A 173 23.50 10.60 15.58
C GLU A 173 22.34 11.57 15.82
N PRO A 174 22.57 12.69 16.55
CA PRO A 174 21.52 13.69 16.71
C PRO A 174 21.06 14.07 15.32
N LEU A 175 19.78 13.78 15.05
CA LEU A 175 19.10 14.17 13.84
C LEU A 175 19.48 15.64 13.61
N PRO A 176 20.04 16.01 12.45
CA PRO A 176 20.44 17.39 12.19
C PRO A 176 19.28 18.30 12.56
N ASP A 177 19.57 19.34 13.35
CA ASP A 177 18.59 20.28 13.88
C ASP A 177 17.55 20.56 12.80
N ALA A 178 16.30 20.20 13.08
CA ALA A 178 15.22 20.27 12.11
C ALA A 178 15.27 21.67 11.46
N PRO A 179 15.30 21.75 10.11
CA PRO A 179 15.31 23.04 9.44
C PRO A 179 14.15 23.89 9.99
N PRO A 180 14.36 25.20 10.14
CA PRO A 180 13.43 26.06 10.86
C PRO A 180 12.00 25.86 10.33
N PRO A 181 10.99 25.78 11.22
CA PRO A 181 9.61 25.66 10.80
C PRO A 181 9.30 26.79 9.83
N ILE A 182 8.59 26.43 8.76
CA ILE A 182 8.05 27.42 7.82
C ILE A 182 7.26 28.46 8.61
N VAL A 183 7.52 29.72 8.28
CA VAL A 183 7.04 30.89 9.02
C VAL A 183 5.52 30.81 9.21
N ALA A 184 5.08 30.82 10.48
CA ALA A 184 3.66 30.87 10.80
C ALA A 184 2.97 32.06 10.12
N ASN A 185 1.75 31.87 9.62
CA ASN A 185 0.91 32.85 8.90
C ASN A 185 1.23 33.09 7.41
N GLN A 186 1.87 32.15 6.72
CA GLN A 186 1.99 32.24 5.26
C GLN A 186 0.64 32.11 4.56
N SER A 187 0.46 32.85 3.47
CA SER A 187 -0.65 32.63 2.54
C SER A 187 -0.51 31.24 1.86
N PRO A 188 -1.59 30.64 1.36
CA PRO A 188 -1.51 29.36 0.65
C PRO A 188 -0.53 29.38 -0.52
N GLY A 189 -0.43 30.51 -1.22
CA GLY A 189 0.49 30.70 -2.35
C GLY A 189 1.95 30.67 -1.90
N GLU A 190 2.28 31.38 -0.82
CA GLU A 190 3.63 31.38 -0.24
C GLU A 190 4.01 29.99 0.29
N ALA A 191 3.09 29.30 0.96
CA ALA A 191 3.31 27.94 1.43
C ALA A 191 3.57 26.97 0.27
N ALA A 192 2.78 27.05 -0.81
CA ALA A 192 3.00 26.25 -2.02
C ALA A 192 4.34 26.57 -2.71
N GLN A 193 4.71 27.85 -2.76
CA GLN A 193 6.00 28.28 -3.31
C GLN A 193 7.17 27.77 -2.46
N ALA A 194 7.07 27.83 -1.13
CA ALA A 194 8.09 27.28 -0.23
C ALA A 194 8.22 25.77 -0.36
N MET A 195 7.10 25.03 -0.51
CA MET A 195 7.11 23.60 -0.80
C MET A 195 7.79 23.27 -2.13
N MET A 196 7.51 24.06 -3.18
CA MET A 196 8.15 23.89 -4.49
C MET A 196 9.66 24.20 -4.42
N ALA A 197 10.05 25.24 -3.67
CA ALA A 197 11.44 25.59 -3.44
C ALA A 197 12.21 24.45 -2.74
N ALA A 198 11.68 23.95 -1.62
CA ALA A 198 12.27 22.81 -0.92
C ALA A 198 12.37 21.57 -1.82
N ALA A 199 11.39 21.35 -2.69
CA ALA A 199 11.41 20.25 -3.65
C ALA A 199 12.48 20.40 -4.74
N ILE A 200 12.70 21.61 -5.25
CA ILE A 200 13.69 21.92 -6.30
C ILE A 200 15.10 21.88 -5.74
N GLU A 201 15.31 22.39 -4.53
CA GLU A 201 16.62 22.39 -3.85
C GLU A 201 17.07 20.98 -3.43
N ALA A 202 16.24 19.96 -3.69
CA ALA A 202 16.44 18.58 -3.28
C ALA A 202 16.64 18.43 -1.76
N ASP A 203 16.09 19.36 -0.98
CA ASP A 203 16.05 19.30 0.48
C ASP A 203 15.00 18.28 0.90
N GLY A 204 15.35 16.99 0.77
CA GLY A 204 14.55 15.86 1.22
C GLY A 204 14.01 16.06 2.64
N PRO A 205 14.83 16.48 3.62
CA PRO A 205 14.39 16.85 4.96
C PRO A 205 13.29 17.94 4.97
N GLY A 206 13.44 19.03 4.23
CA GLY A 206 12.43 20.10 4.14
C GLY A 206 11.10 19.61 3.57
N LEU A 207 11.13 18.76 2.55
CA LEU A 207 9.94 18.12 1.96
C LEU A 207 9.26 17.15 2.92
N VAL A 208 10.04 16.37 3.67
CA VAL A 208 9.50 15.49 4.71
C VAL A 208 8.83 16.34 5.79
N LEU A 209 9.45 17.43 6.24
CA LEU A 209 8.87 18.33 7.24
C LEU A 209 7.49 18.86 6.80
N LEU A 210 7.38 19.28 5.53
CA LEU A 210 6.16 19.79 4.91
C LEU A 210 5.04 18.76 4.72
N THR A 211 5.40 17.47 4.76
CA THR A 211 4.48 16.34 4.57
C THR A 211 4.23 15.53 5.84
N THR A 212 5.00 15.72 6.92
CA THR A 212 5.01 14.83 8.11
C THR A 212 3.70 14.71 8.88
N ARG A 213 2.73 15.63 8.74
CA ARG A 213 1.38 15.45 9.30
C ARG A 213 0.37 14.81 8.34
N SER A 214 0.67 14.78 7.05
CA SER A 214 -0.07 13.94 6.12
C SER A 214 0.40 12.49 6.32
N ARG A 215 -0.55 11.55 6.31
CA ARG A 215 -0.32 10.08 6.28
C ARG A 215 0.86 9.70 5.36
N PRO A 216 1.50 8.51 5.53
CA PRO A 216 2.76 8.16 4.86
C PRO A 216 2.84 8.69 3.44
N LEU A 217 3.92 9.44 3.17
CA LEU A 217 4.21 10.11 1.89
C LEU A 217 3.64 9.29 0.73
N PRO A 218 2.55 9.74 0.09
CA PRO A 218 2.00 9.05 -1.06
C PRO A 218 3.11 8.85 -2.08
N GLU A 219 3.25 7.65 -2.65
CA GLU A 219 4.22 7.36 -3.73
C GLU A 219 4.24 8.42 -4.85
N ALA A 220 3.13 9.14 -5.02
CA ALA A 220 3.02 10.27 -5.93
C ALA A 220 4.04 11.39 -5.61
N ILE A 221 4.25 11.73 -4.34
CA ILE A 221 5.17 12.78 -3.91
C ILE A 221 6.62 12.39 -4.21
N LEU A 222 7.01 11.17 -3.86
CA LEU A 222 8.34 10.63 -4.17
C LEU A 222 8.62 10.63 -5.68
N ARG A 223 7.62 10.25 -6.50
CA ARG A 223 7.75 10.26 -7.96
C ARG A 223 7.91 11.68 -8.53
N VAL A 224 7.24 12.66 -7.95
CA VAL A 224 7.37 14.06 -8.35
C VAL A 224 8.74 14.59 -7.95
N TRP A 225 9.15 14.35 -6.70
CA TRP A 225 10.46 14.75 -6.21
C TRP A 225 11.59 14.15 -7.05
N GLN A 226 11.55 12.85 -7.33
CA GLN A 226 12.52 12.17 -8.21
C GLN A 226 12.57 12.72 -9.64
N ARG A 227 11.51 13.39 -10.10
CA ARG A 227 11.49 14.06 -11.41
C ARG A 227 12.04 15.47 -11.34
N LEU A 228 11.59 16.25 -10.35
CA LEU A 228 12.06 17.61 -10.11
C LEU A 228 13.55 17.65 -9.78
N SER A 229 14.06 16.68 -9.03
CA SER A 229 15.49 16.59 -8.67
C SER A 229 16.40 16.38 -9.88
N ARG A 230 15.90 15.83 -10.98
CA ARG A 230 16.66 15.75 -12.25
C ARG A 230 16.83 17.12 -12.92
N CYS A 231 16.02 18.09 -12.52
CA CYS A 231 15.99 19.45 -13.05
C CYS A 231 16.68 20.45 -12.13
N GLN A 232 17.39 19.97 -11.11
CA GLN A 232 18.08 20.82 -10.15
C GLN A 232 19.07 21.74 -10.89
N GLY A 233 18.93 23.06 -10.65
CA GLY A 233 19.75 24.10 -11.30
C GLY A 233 19.24 24.59 -12.66
N GLN A 234 18.22 23.97 -13.26
CA GLN A 234 17.60 24.45 -14.50
C GLN A 234 16.27 25.17 -14.27
N ILE A 235 15.59 24.82 -13.19
CA ILE A 235 14.35 25.47 -12.74
C ILE A 235 14.58 26.17 -11.41
N THR A 236 14.02 27.35 -11.28
CA THR A 236 13.93 28.11 -10.05
C THR A 236 12.47 28.19 -9.62
N PRO A 237 12.18 28.34 -8.32
CA PRO A 237 10.80 28.48 -7.84
C PRO A 237 10.04 29.68 -8.44
N GLN A 238 10.79 30.64 -8.99
CA GLN A 238 10.30 31.88 -9.62
C GLN A 238 9.84 31.65 -11.07
N ASP A 239 10.26 30.55 -11.70
CA ASP A 239 9.81 30.18 -13.06
C ASP A 239 8.36 29.67 -13.08
N PHE A 240 7.75 29.52 -11.90
CA PHE A 240 6.38 29.07 -11.73
C PHE A 240 5.46 30.21 -11.32
N ALA A 241 4.29 30.29 -11.95
CA ALA A 241 3.20 31.14 -11.51
C ALA A 241 2.22 30.33 -10.64
N TYR A 242 1.89 30.87 -9.47
CA TYR A 242 1.00 30.24 -8.50
C TYR A 242 -0.34 30.98 -8.48
N ARG A 243 -1.42 30.29 -8.85
CA ARG A 243 -2.78 30.82 -8.74
C ARG A 243 -3.51 30.14 -7.60
N VAL A 244 -3.80 30.89 -6.55
CA VAL A 244 -4.51 30.39 -5.37
C VAL A 244 -6.01 30.39 -5.63
N MET A 245 -6.64 29.24 -5.42
CA MET A 245 -8.09 29.13 -5.24
C MET A 245 -8.37 28.65 -3.81
N VAL A 246 -8.81 29.57 -2.97
CA VAL A 246 -9.26 29.24 -1.62
C VAL A 246 -10.66 28.63 -1.74
N HIS A 247 -10.81 27.38 -1.33
CA HIS A 247 -12.12 26.78 -1.17
C HIS A 247 -12.67 27.14 0.22
N GLN A 248 -13.99 27.15 0.39
CA GLN A 248 -14.60 27.53 1.67
C GLN A 248 -13.99 26.73 2.84
N GLY A 249 -13.45 27.45 3.84
CA GLY A 249 -12.92 26.88 5.08
C GLY A 249 -11.39 26.74 5.11
N ARG A 250 -10.92 25.57 5.57
CA ARG A 250 -9.51 25.27 5.89
C ARG A 250 -8.76 24.64 4.71
N PHE A 251 -9.23 24.81 3.47
CA PHE A 251 -8.69 24.10 2.31
C PHE A 251 -8.41 25.04 1.16
N ALA A 252 -7.23 24.93 0.55
CA ALA A 252 -6.83 25.73 -0.59
C ALA A 252 -6.24 24.84 -1.68
N SER A 253 -6.52 25.18 -2.95
CA SER A 253 -5.85 24.59 -4.11
C SER A 253 -4.98 25.66 -4.75
N VAL A 254 -3.68 25.39 -4.91
CA VAL A 254 -2.74 26.28 -5.59
C VAL A 254 -2.38 25.66 -6.92
N TYR A 255 -2.86 26.28 -8.00
CA TYR A 255 -2.56 25.86 -9.37
C TYR A 255 -1.19 26.38 -9.75
N VAL A 256 -0.32 25.49 -10.20
CA VAL A 256 1.05 25.78 -10.62
C VAL A 256 1.09 25.84 -12.14
N TYR A 257 1.58 26.95 -12.66
CA TYR A 257 1.79 27.19 -14.09
C TYR A 257 3.25 27.48 -14.38
N GLN A 258 3.66 27.22 -15.61
CA GLN A 258 4.93 27.66 -16.18
C GLN A 258 4.69 28.02 -17.64
N ASP A 259 5.12 29.21 -18.07
CA ASP A 259 4.86 29.72 -19.42
C ASP A 259 3.38 29.58 -19.84
N ASP A 260 2.47 30.00 -18.95
CA ASP A 260 1.00 29.87 -19.08
C ASP A 260 0.47 28.42 -19.20
N ARG A 261 1.33 27.40 -19.12
CA ARG A 261 0.95 25.99 -19.16
C ARG A 261 0.67 25.48 -17.76
N TYR A 262 -0.51 24.88 -17.58
CA TYR A 262 -0.89 24.25 -16.33
C TYR A 262 -0.10 22.97 -16.04
N LEU A 263 0.66 22.97 -14.94
CA LEU A 263 1.49 21.84 -14.53
C LEU A 263 0.79 20.90 -13.55
N GLY A 264 -0.02 21.45 -12.65
CA GLY A 264 -0.73 20.69 -11.62
C GLY A 264 -1.25 21.57 -10.49
N ASP A 265 -1.89 20.95 -9.49
CA ASP A 265 -2.41 21.63 -8.32
C ASP A 265 -1.84 21.04 -7.02
N ILE A 266 -1.44 21.94 -6.12
CA ILE A 266 -1.02 21.67 -4.74
C ILE A 266 -2.22 21.94 -3.85
N LYS A 267 -2.73 20.89 -3.20
CA LYS A 267 -3.84 21.00 -2.26
C LYS A 267 -3.29 21.11 -0.85
N LEU A 268 -3.68 22.18 -0.17
CA LEU A 268 -3.22 22.56 1.16
C LEU A 268 -4.39 22.50 2.14
N TRP A 269 -4.09 22.09 3.37
CA TRP A 269 -5.03 22.10 4.49
C TRP A 269 -4.48 22.95 5.63
N LEU A 270 -5.28 23.86 6.16
CA LEU A 270 -4.94 24.75 7.27
C LEU A 270 -5.21 24.04 8.59
N TYR A 271 -4.18 23.79 9.38
CA TYR A 271 -4.28 23.13 10.69
C TYR A 271 -4.50 24.13 11.83
N GLU A 272 -4.63 23.62 13.06
CA GLU A 272 -5.05 24.42 14.22
C GLU A 272 -3.96 25.36 14.73
N ASP A 273 -2.72 25.06 14.38
CA ASP A 273 -1.55 25.92 14.54
C ASP A 273 -1.52 27.12 13.58
N GLY A 274 -2.43 27.17 12.61
CA GLY A 274 -2.47 28.24 11.62
C GLY A 274 -1.56 28.02 10.42
N ASP A 275 -0.96 26.83 10.30
CA ASP A 275 -0.04 26.49 9.22
C ASP A 275 -0.73 25.67 8.12
N TRP A 276 -0.25 25.86 6.89
CA TRP A 276 -0.70 25.11 5.72
C TRP A 276 0.15 23.87 5.51
N TYR A 277 -0.50 22.71 5.51
CA TYR A 277 0.14 21.42 5.27
C TYR A 277 -0.30 20.85 3.93
N LEU A 278 0.60 20.08 3.32
CA LEU A 278 0.28 19.40 2.08
C LEU A 278 -0.76 18.30 2.31
N ALA A 279 -1.90 18.39 1.64
CA ALA A 279 -2.94 17.37 1.66
C ALA A 279 -2.82 16.44 0.45
N PHE A 280 -2.60 17.00 -0.74
CA PHE A 280 -2.54 16.23 -1.99
C PHE A 280 -1.75 16.99 -3.05
N LEU A 281 -1.01 16.24 -3.88
CA LEU A 281 -0.34 16.76 -5.07
C LEU A 281 -0.95 16.11 -6.30
N ASN A 282 -1.60 16.92 -7.14
CA ASN A 282 -2.12 16.47 -8.41
C ASN A 282 -1.23 16.98 -9.54
N TYR A 283 -0.35 16.12 -10.04
CA TYR A 283 0.51 16.45 -11.16
C TYR A 283 0.11 15.66 -12.41
N SER A 284 -1.07 15.99 -12.95
CA SER A 284 -1.56 15.41 -14.19
C SER A 284 -0.68 15.76 -15.40
N SER A 285 0.06 16.88 -15.33
CA SER A 285 0.79 17.41 -16.50
C SER A 285 2.31 17.21 -16.42
N PHE A 286 2.88 16.77 -15.30
CA PHE A 286 4.32 16.48 -15.21
C PHE A 286 4.73 15.27 -16.07
N SER A 287 3.77 14.46 -16.54
CA SER A 287 4.03 13.44 -17.57
C SER A 287 4.39 14.05 -18.94
N SER A 288 4.10 15.34 -19.14
CA SER A 288 4.41 16.07 -20.36
C SER A 288 5.74 16.81 -20.33
N LEU A 289 6.48 16.77 -19.20
CA LEU A 289 7.89 17.15 -19.10
C LEU A 289 8.81 16.08 -19.72
N LYS A 290 8.40 15.52 -20.86
CA LYS A 290 8.97 14.30 -21.44
C LYS A 290 10.44 14.45 -21.86
N ASP A 291 10.94 15.67 -21.97
CA ASP A 291 12.26 15.94 -22.55
C ASP A 291 13.29 16.49 -21.55
N GLY A 292 13.09 16.20 -20.25
CA GLY A 292 14.19 16.28 -19.29
C GLY A 292 14.57 17.69 -18.86
N CYS A 293 13.55 18.48 -18.47
CA CYS A 293 13.63 19.72 -17.66
C CYS A 293 13.27 21.05 -18.34
N LEU A 294 12.43 20.96 -19.37
CA LEU A 294 11.79 22.06 -20.13
C LEU A 294 12.60 22.43 -21.38
N ASN A 295 12.08 22.01 -22.53
CA ASN A 295 12.54 22.56 -23.80
C ASN A 295 12.03 24.01 -23.88
N PRO A 296 12.89 25.00 -24.22
CA PRO A 296 12.45 26.35 -24.54
C PRO A 296 11.51 26.38 -25.75
#